data_AF-A0A1V2LKK8-F1
#
_entry.id   AF-A0A1V2LKK8-F1
#
_cell.length_a   1.000
_cell.length_b   1.000
_cell.length_c   1.000
_cell.angle_alpha   90.00
_cell.angle_beta   90.00
_cell.angle_gamma   90.00
#
_symmetry.space_group_name_H-M   'P 1'
#
loop_
_entity.id
_entity.type
_entity.pdbx_description
1 polymer ?
#
loop_
_entity_poly.entity_id
_entity_poly.type
_entity_poly.pdbx_seq_one_letter_code
_entity_poly.pdbx_strand_id
1 'polypeptide(L)'
;MFEGFIGIFVMIVVLLLYIISGKEYTQYTNLPTIGTDSLTKIGNRISFFTLAYSTTTTWGGCASDYYVVFPENVPQSTIFVFTFFSIGIPSLFSGVIGMLIGNAAVGNKLWNDTYEEKSLGGLLNLVFDRWGNFGKFLLVILWLSLITNNIINTYSSALSVQLLDDLAYRYLPRWFIVIIIFAITLVCSLVGRDHFSSILSNFLPMLGYWVTIYFILLLEENVIFRSTRLVKLFRKELYEELYLSRLQMGEDYTTSNDSEKAEEFRMVNNTVTSSNGLSLSSPSTSSASSTLVKGNTVPPFSTVSSVPYYNFEAWNDKYVLTNGIAAVFAFCCGVAGAVVGMNQVYYVGPIAKIVGEYHADLGVFLAMGFAGLSYPPARYIELLYFKK
;
A
#
# COMPACT_ATOMS: atom_id res chain seq x y z
N MET A 1 -0.58 13.93 -19.66
CA MET A 1 -0.92 15.37 -19.85
C MET A 1 -2.42 15.64 -19.69
N PHE A 2 -3.32 14.90 -20.35
CA PHE A 2 -4.78 15.11 -20.24
C PHE A 2 -5.33 14.94 -18.80
N GLU A 3 -4.91 13.88 -18.09
CA GLU A 3 -5.34 13.62 -16.71
C GLU A 3 -4.94 14.75 -15.74
N GLY A 4 -3.72 15.26 -15.86
CA GLY A 4 -3.25 16.39 -15.04
C GLY A 4 -4.05 17.67 -15.30
N PHE A 5 -4.50 17.90 -16.53
CA PHE A 5 -5.34 19.06 -16.87
C PHE A 5 -6.73 18.95 -16.25
N ILE A 6 -7.37 17.77 -16.30
CA ILE A 6 -8.68 17.55 -15.65
C ILE A 6 -8.55 17.67 -14.13
N GLY A 7 -7.46 17.19 -13.54
CA GLY A 7 -7.20 17.31 -12.11
C GLY A 7 -7.24 18.77 -11.61
N ILE A 8 -6.76 19.72 -12.42
CA ILE A 8 -6.84 21.16 -12.10
C ILE A 8 -8.29 21.62 -12.01
N PHE A 9 -9.16 21.21 -12.92
CA PHE A 9 -10.58 21.56 -12.87
C PHE A 9 -11.25 21.01 -11.61
N VAL A 10 -10.99 19.76 -11.25
CA VAL A 10 -11.54 19.15 -10.04
C VAL A 10 -11.07 19.93 -8.80
N MET A 11 -9.78 20.29 -8.74
CA MET A 11 -9.25 21.10 -7.64
C MET A 11 -9.92 22.48 -7.58
N ILE A 12 -10.18 23.13 -8.71
CA ILE A 12 -10.96 24.37 -8.75
C ILE A 12 -12.35 24.14 -8.16
N VAL A 13 -13.07 23.09 -8.56
CA VAL A 13 -14.40 22.79 -8.01
C VAL A 13 -14.35 22.59 -6.49
N VAL A 14 -13.34 21.89 -5.97
CA VAL A 14 -13.13 21.71 -4.52
C VAL A 14 -12.84 23.04 -3.83
N LEU A 15 -12.06 23.94 -4.44
CA LEU A 15 -11.84 25.29 -3.90
C LEU A 15 -13.13 26.14 -3.91
N LEU A 16 -13.98 25.99 -4.93
CA LEU A 16 -15.26 26.69 -4.99
C LEU A 16 -16.22 26.19 -3.89
N LEU A 17 -16.15 24.91 -3.48
CA LEU A 17 -16.91 24.39 -2.33
C LEU A 17 -16.60 25.13 -1.02
N TYR A 18 -15.36 25.58 -0.82
CA TYR A 18 -15.01 26.42 0.35
C TYR A 18 -15.75 27.76 0.34
N ILE A 19 -15.89 28.36 -0.84
CA ILE A 19 -16.50 29.69 -1.00
C ILE A 19 -18.02 29.62 -0.84
N ILE A 20 -18.67 28.66 -1.50
CA ILE A 20 -20.13 28.54 -1.57
C ILE A 20 -20.76 28.33 -0.19
N SER A 21 -20.13 27.47 0.60
CA SER A 21 -20.64 27.05 1.90
C SER A 21 -20.06 27.86 3.06
N GLY A 22 -19.22 28.87 2.80
CA GLY A 22 -18.51 29.63 3.83
C GLY A 22 -19.42 30.18 4.96
N LYS A 23 -20.64 30.62 4.63
CA LYS A 23 -21.61 31.12 5.62
C LYS A 23 -22.04 30.06 6.65
N GLU A 24 -22.33 28.85 6.18
CA GLU A 24 -22.79 27.76 7.09
C GLU A 24 -21.62 27.26 7.95
N TYR A 25 -20.41 27.21 7.39
CA TYR A 25 -19.22 26.81 8.13
C TYR A 25 -18.93 27.71 9.31
N THR A 26 -19.06 29.04 9.12
CA THR A 26 -18.82 30.02 10.20
C THR A 26 -19.86 29.98 11.31
N GLN A 27 -21.05 29.45 11.05
CA GLN A 27 -22.12 29.35 12.03
C GLN A 27 -21.97 28.11 12.92
N TYR A 28 -21.44 27.02 12.38
CA TYR A 28 -21.36 25.72 13.06
C TYR A 28 -19.93 25.30 13.43
N THR A 29 -18.99 26.25 13.51
CA THR A 29 -17.58 25.98 13.84
C THR A 29 -17.37 25.45 15.27
N ASN A 30 -18.22 25.84 16.21
CA ASN A 30 -18.05 25.57 17.64
C ASN A 30 -19.09 24.58 18.18
N LEU A 31 -19.42 23.53 17.41
CA LEU A 31 -20.28 22.46 17.91
C LEU A 31 -19.52 21.63 18.96
N PRO A 32 -20.06 21.45 20.17
CA PRO A 32 -19.40 20.66 21.19
C PRO A 32 -19.40 19.18 20.78
N THR A 33 -18.30 18.49 21.06
CA THR A 33 -18.25 17.02 20.94
C THR A 33 -19.32 16.40 21.83
N ILE A 34 -20.14 15.53 21.26
CA ILE A 34 -21.20 14.81 21.97
C ILE A 34 -20.58 13.94 23.08
N GLY A 35 -21.21 13.95 24.26
CA GLY A 35 -20.75 13.26 25.47
C GLY A 35 -20.58 14.20 26.65
N THR A 36 -21.15 13.84 27.81
CA THR A 36 -21.02 14.61 29.05
C THR A 36 -19.68 14.34 29.74
N ASP A 37 -19.23 13.09 29.70
CA ASP A 37 -18.00 12.62 30.32
C ASP A 37 -16.73 12.91 29.47
N SER A 38 -15.61 13.16 30.16
CA SER A 38 -14.32 13.46 29.55
C SER A 38 -13.77 12.28 28.72
N LEU A 39 -13.94 11.05 29.23
CA LEU A 39 -13.45 9.84 28.57
C LEU A 39 -14.19 9.60 27.24
N THR A 40 -15.49 9.86 27.22
CA THR A 40 -16.34 9.79 26.03
C THR A 40 -15.89 10.77 24.94
N LYS A 41 -15.53 12.00 25.31
CA LYS A 41 -14.99 12.99 24.37
C LYS A 41 -13.65 12.55 23.78
N ILE A 42 -12.79 11.94 24.59
CA ILE A 42 -11.50 11.38 24.12
C ILE A 42 -11.75 10.22 23.15
N GLY A 43 -12.66 9.31 23.49
CA GLY A 43 -13.03 8.17 22.64
C GLY A 43 -13.55 8.61 21.27
N ASN A 44 -14.41 9.63 21.22
CA ASN A 44 -14.91 10.20 19.98
C ASN A 44 -13.79 10.82 19.12
N ARG A 45 -12.81 11.50 19.75
CA ARG A 45 -11.66 12.09 19.02
C ARG A 45 -10.74 11.03 18.45
N ILE A 46 -10.47 9.97 19.20
CA ILE A 46 -9.65 8.84 18.73
C ILE A 46 -10.36 8.12 17.59
N SER A 47 -11.66 7.85 17.73
CA SER A 47 -12.44 7.18 16.68
C SER A 47 -12.49 8.02 15.40
N PHE A 48 -12.63 9.35 15.53
CA PHE A 48 -12.54 10.27 14.40
C PHE A 48 -11.15 10.24 13.72
N PHE A 49 -10.07 10.21 14.50
CA PHE A 49 -8.72 10.06 13.97
C PHE A 49 -8.57 8.73 13.22
N THR A 50 -9.06 7.63 13.77
CA THR A 50 -9.02 6.30 13.15
C THR A 50 -9.77 6.29 11.80
N LEU A 51 -10.95 6.91 11.72
CA LEU A 51 -11.70 7.07 10.48
C LEU A 51 -10.92 7.85 9.42
N ALA A 52 -10.34 9.00 9.80
CA ALA A 52 -9.54 9.83 8.90
C ALA A 52 -8.27 9.11 8.42
N TYR A 53 -7.57 8.43 9.33
CA TYR A 53 -6.40 7.62 9.02
C TYR A 53 -6.71 6.48 8.04
N SER A 54 -7.82 5.78 8.26
CA SER A 54 -8.19 4.62 7.45
C SER A 54 -8.50 5.01 6.00
N THR A 55 -9.12 6.18 5.80
CA THR A 55 -9.45 6.71 4.46
C THR A 55 -8.21 6.89 3.58
N THR A 56 -7.10 7.37 4.16
CA THR A 56 -5.85 7.61 3.40
C THR A 56 -4.98 6.36 3.33
N THR A 57 -4.98 5.55 4.38
CA THR A 57 -4.10 4.38 4.49
C THR A 57 -4.45 3.29 3.48
N THR A 58 -5.71 3.15 3.07
CA THR A 58 -6.13 2.17 2.05
C THR A 58 -5.40 2.30 0.72
N TRP A 59 -4.90 3.49 0.39
CA TRP A 59 -4.12 3.73 -0.82
C TRP A 59 -2.70 3.12 -0.77
N GLY A 60 -2.22 2.76 0.41
CA GLY A 60 -0.89 2.14 0.58
C GLY A 60 -0.75 0.82 -0.18
N GLY A 61 -1.82 0.05 -0.34
CA GLY A 61 -1.79 -1.26 -1.02
C GLY A 61 -1.58 -1.19 -2.53
N CYS A 62 -1.98 -0.09 -3.18
CA CYS A 62 -1.83 0.10 -4.61
C CYS A 62 -0.71 1.08 -4.99
N ALA A 63 -0.16 1.83 -4.03
CA ALA A 63 0.83 2.86 -4.29
C ALA A 63 2.08 2.31 -5.00
N SER A 64 2.51 1.08 -4.67
CA SER A 64 3.66 0.40 -5.29
C SER A 64 3.53 0.24 -6.80
N ASP A 65 2.32 0.00 -7.31
CA ASP A 65 2.07 -0.32 -8.71
C ASP A 65 2.42 0.84 -9.64
N TYR A 66 2.39 2.07 -9.12
CA TYR A 66 2.62 3.30 -9.85
C TYR A 66 4.07 3.79 -9.77
N TYR A 67 4.88 3.26 -8.85
CA TYR A 67 6.29 3.62 -8.76
C TYR A 67 7.16 3.00 -9.85
N VAL A 68 6.63 2.04 -10.62
CA VAL A 68 7.33 1.41 -11.76
C VAL A 68 7.71 2.41 -12.86
N VAL A 69 7.07 3.59 -12.89
CA VAL A 69 7.36 4.65 -13.86
C VAL A 69 8.61 5.46 -13.47
N PHE A 70 9.04 5.42 -12.21
CA PHE A 70 10.23 6.15 -11.78
C PHE A 70 11.52 5.41 -12.15
N PRO A 71 12.59 6.12 -12.56
CA PRO A 71 13.90 5.52 -12.75
C PRO A 71 14.43 4.90 -11.45
N GLU A 72 15.15 3.79 -11.55
CA GLU A 72 15.74 3.08 -10.40
C GLU A 72 16.74 3.93 -9.59
N ASN A 73 17.29 4.98 -10.20
CA ASN A 73 18.32 5.83 -9.61
C ASN A 73 17.75 6.91 -8.65
N VAL A 74 16.43 7.02 -8.50
CA VAL A 74 15.83 8.06 -7.66
C VAL A 74 16.00 7.71 -6.17
N PRO A 75 16.52 8.63 -5.33
CA PRO A 75 16.71 8.35 -3.91
C PRO A 75 15.37 8.14 -3.18
N GLN A 76 15.36 7.19 -2.24
CA GLN A 76 14.16 6.79 -1.49
C GLN A 76 13.50 7.94 -0.71
N SER A 77 14.30 8.86 -0.15
CA SER A 77 13.80 10.02 0.58
C SER A 77 13.03 10.98 -0.32
N THR A 78 13.46 11.14 -1.57
CA THR A 78 12.75 11.94 -2.56
C THR A 78 11.42 11.30 -2.88
N ILE A 79 11.37 9.99 -3.15
CA ILE A 79 10.12 9.27 -3.37
C ILE A 79 9.18 9.46 -2.17
N PHE A 80 9.69 9.29 -0.94
CA PHE A 80 8.91 9.48 0.28
C PHE A 80 8.35 10.91 0.41
N VAL A 81 9.18 11.95 0.32
CA VAL A 81 8.77 13.35 0.47
C VAL A 81 7.76 13.74 -0.61
N PHE A 82 8.03 13.40 -1.87
CA PHE A 82 7.10 13.69 -2.96
C PHE A 82 5.77 12.98 -2.73
N THR A 83 5.77 11.70 -2.37
CA THR A 83 4.55 10.93 -2.09
C THR A 83 3.76 11.53 -0.93
N PHE A 84 4.44 11.82 0.18
CA PHE A 84 3.83 12.35 1.38
C PHE A 84 3.13 13.68 1.14
N PHE A 85 3.79 14.64 0.48
CA PHE A 85 3.17 15.93 0.18
C PHE A 85 2.17 15.86 -0.96
N SER A 86 2.41 15.04 -1.98
CA SER A 86 1.50 14.90 -3.13
C SER A 86 0.18 14.27 -2.75
N ILE A 87 0.16 13.32 -1.81
CA ILE A 87 -1.08 12.73 -1.29
C ILE A 87 -1.63 13.55 -0.12
N GLY A 88 -0.75 14.01 0.77
CA GLY A 88 -1.12 14.71 1.99
C GLY A 88 -1.82 16.04 1.75
N ILE A 89 -1.29 16.89 0.87
CA ILE A 89 -1.87 18.22 0.63
C ILE A 89 -3.30 18.11 0.05
N PRO A 90 -3.55 17.40 -1.07
CA PRO A 90 -4.91 17.29 -1.62
C PRO A 90 -5.88 16.60 -0.66
N SER A 91 -5.44 15.55 0.04
CA SER A 91 -6.28 14.83 1.01
C SER A 91 -6.67 15.70 2.19
N LEU A 92 -5.76 16.56 2.68
CA LEU A 92 -6.07 17.53 3.74
C LEU A 92 -7.10 18.56 3.27
N PHE A 93 -6.94 19.12 2.08
CA PHE A 93 -7.92 20.05 1.51
C PHE A 93 -9.30 19.39 1.34
N SER A 94 -9.35 18.19 0.77
CA SER A 94 -10.61 17.47 0.59
C SER A 94 -11.22 17.02 1.93
N GLY A 95 -10.40 16.63 2.91
CA GLY A 95 -10.85 16.19 4.22
C GLY A 95 -11.42 17.34 5.05
N VAL A 96 -10.77 18.51 5.03
CA VAL A 96 -11.23 19.68 5.77
C VAL A 96 -12.58 20.17 5.26
N ILE A 97 -12.77 20.26 3.94
CA ILE A 97 -14.08 20.66 3.42
C ILE A 97 -15.18 19.64 3.76
N GLY A 98 -14.87 18.34 3.71
CA GLY A 98 -15.78 17.28 4.12
C GLY A 98 -16.19 17.41 5.59
N MET A 99 -15.23 17.69 6.48
CA MET A 99 -15.51 17.95 7.91
C MET A 99 -16.38 19.18 8.12
N LEU A 100 -16.12 20.28 7.40
CA LEU A 100 -16.88 21.52 7.52
C LEU A 100 -18.34 21.34 7.06
N ILE A 101 -18.54 20.65 5.93
CA ILE A 101 -19.88 20.30 5.42
C ILE A 101 -20.59 19.35 6.37
N GLY A 102 -19.89 18.33 6.90
CA GLY A 102 -20.43 17.39 7.87
C GLY A 102 -20.90 18.09 9.16
N ASN A 103 -20.09 18.99 9.70
CA ASN A 103 -20.47 19.78 10.88
C ASN A 103 -21.67 20.70 10.60
N ALA A 104 -21.69 21.36 9.44
CA ALA A 104 -22.82 22.18 9.03
C ALA A 104 -24.10 21.32 8.85
N ALA A 105 -23.98 20.10 8.35
CA ALA A 105 -25.11 19.18 8.22
C ALA A 105 -25.68 18.77 9.58
N VAL A 106 -24.83 18.51 10.58
CA VAL A 106 -25.29 18.22 11.96
C VAL A 106 -25.97 19.44 12.59
N GLY A 107 -25.50 20.65 12.30
CA GLY A 107 -26.03 21.89 12.88
C GLY A 107 -27.30 22.43 12.20
N ASN A 108 -27.48 22.18 10.90
CA ASN A 108 -28.58 22.71 10.10
C ASN A 108 -29.59 21.61 9.75
N LYS A 109 -30.82 21.75 10.24
CA LYS A 109 -31.89 20.76 10.03
C LYS A 109 -32.13 20.44 8.55
N LEU A 110 -32.12 21.44 7.67
CA LEU A 110 -32.35 21.23 6.23
C LEU A 110 -31.24 20.37 5.59
N TRP A 111 -29.99 20.60 6.01
CA TRP A 111 -28.84 19.84 5.51
C TRP A 111 -28.86 18.42 6.07
N ASN A 112 -29.24 18.24 7.34
CA ASN A 112 -29.40 16.94 7.94
C ASN A 112 -30.50 16.12 7.25
N ASP A 113 -31.70 16.68 7.11
CA ASP A 113 -32.85 16.01 6.48
C ASP A 113 -32.51 15.61 5.03
N THR A 114 -31.82 16.48 4.29
CA THR A 114 -31.36 16.18 2.92
C THR A 114 -30.31 15.07 2.88
N TYR A 115 -29.40 15.03 3.86
CA TYR A 115 -28.40 13.98 3.98
C TYR A 115 -29.03 12.63 4.33
N GLU A 116 -30.04 12.59 5.19
CA GLU A 116 -30.78 11.37 5.53
C GLU A 116 -31.56 10.83 4.32
N GLU A 117 -32.22 11.70 3.55
CA GLU A 117 -33.04 11.28 2.39
C GLU A 117 -32.21 10.89 1.16
N LYS A 118 -31.14 11.65 0.86
CA LYS A 118 -30.41 11.60 -0.43
C LYS A 118 -28.91 11.38 -0.27
N SER A 119 -28.45 11.06 0.94
CA SER A 119 -27.04 10.82 1.25
C SER A 119 -26.13 12.01 0.87
N LEU A 120 -24.83 11.75 0.76
CA LEU A 120 -23.82 12.75 0.45
C LEU A 120 -24.07 13.47 -0.88
N GLY A 121 -24.59 12.76 -1.89
CA GLY A 121 -24.88 13.34 -3.21
C GLY A 121 -25.97 14.41 -3.15
N GLY A 122 -27.04 14.18 -2.39
CA GLY A 122 -28.09 15.17 -2.17
C GLY A 122 -27.60 16.38 -1.39
N LEU A 123 -26.79 16.16 -0.36
CA LEU A 123 -26.17 17.23 0.43
C LEU A 123 -25.27 18.13 -0.43
N LEU A 124 -24.42 17.54 -1.27
CA LEU A 124 -23.58 18.30 -2.20
C LEU A 124 -24.41 19.08 -3.22
N ASN A 125 -25.51 18.51 -3.72
CA ASN A 125 -26.41 19.24 -4.60
C ASN A 125 -27.05 20.46 -3.90
N LEU A 126 -27.47 20.32 -2.63
CA LEU A 126 -27.99 21.43 -1.83
C LEU A 126 -26.93 22.52 -1.61
N VAL A 127 -25.68 22.14 -1.35
CA VAL A 127 -24.55 23.07 -1.26
C VAL A 127 -24.41 23.89 -2.54
N PHE A 128 -24.36 23.21 -3.70
CA PHE A 128 -24.19 23.86 -5.00
C PHE A 128 -25.43 24.64 -5.47
N ASP A 129 -26.62 24.35 -4.94
CA ASP A 129 -27.88 24.99 -5.36
C ASP A 129 -27.87 26.52 -5.19
N ARG A 130 -27.02 27.04 -4.29
CA ARG A 130 -26.79 28.49 -4.10
C ARG A 130 -26.39 29.23 -5.37
N TRP A 131 -25.73 28.54 -6.31
CA TRP A 131 -25.32 29.08 -7.61
C TRP A 131 -26.23 28.61 -8.76
N GLY A 132 -27.38 28.01 -8.43
CA GLY A 132 -28.37 27.54 -9.37
C GLY A 132 -27.77 26.62 -10.44
N ASN A 133 -27.98 26.97 -11.71
CA ASN A 133 -27.56 26.15 -12.85
C ASN A 133 -26.04 25.97 -12.95
N PHE A 134 -25.26 26.98 -12.55
CA PHE A 134 -23.80 26.86 -12.55
C PHE A 134 -23.32 25.87 -11.47
N GLY A 135 -23.97 25.85 -10.31
CA GLY A 135 -23.70 24.86 -9.27
C GLY A 135 -23.94 23.43 -9.72
N LYS A 136 -25.03 23.18 -10.46
CA LYS A 136 -25.30 21.85 -11.05
C LYS A 136 -24.21 21.41 -12.04
N PHE A 137 -23.68 22.34 -12.84
CA PHE A 137 -22.56 22.06 -13.73
C PHE A 137 -21.29 21.66 -12.94
N LEU A 138 -20.96 22.38 -11.86
CA LEU A 138 -19.83 22.03 -11.00
C LEU A 138 -20.03 20.66 -10.31
N LEU A 139 -21.25 20.34 -9.89
CA LEU A 139 -21.58 19.03 -9.32
C LEU A 139 -21.33 17.90 -10.34
N VAL A 140 -21.66 18.11 -11.62
CA VAL A 140 -21.37 17.12 -12.68
C VAL A 140 -19.86 16.94 -12.86
N ILE A 141 -19.06 18.00 -12.82
CA ILE A 141 -17.59 17.89 -12.86
C ILE A 141 -17.08 17.09 -11.67
N LEU A 142 -17.57 17.38 -10.46
CA LEU A 142 -17.20 16.64 -9.25
C LEU A 142 -17.59 15.17 -9.36
N TRP A 143 -18.76 14.86 -9.91
CA TRP A 143 -19.19 13.49 -10.15
C TRP A 143 -18.32 12.78 -11.19
N LEU A 144 -17.93 13.45 -12.29
CA LEU A 144 -17.02 12.90 -13.30
C LEU A 144 -15.64 12.57 -12.71
N SER A 145 -15.19 13.30 -11.68
CA SER A 145 -13.92 13.00 -10.98
C SER A 145 -13.90 11.61 -10.33
N LEU A 146 -15.07 11.06 -9.98
CA LEU A 146 -15.19 9.71 -9.43
C LEU A 146 -14.75 8.65 -10.44
N ILE A 147 -14.83 8.93 -11.76
CA ILE A 147 -14.35 8.01 -12.80
C ILE A 147 -12.83 7.83 -12.65
N THR A 148 -12.09 8.93 -12.53
CA THR A 148 -10.63 8.91 -12.34
C THR A 148 -10.24 8.14 -11.07
N ASN A 149 -10.99 8.33 -9.98
CA ASN A 149 -10.76 7.61 -8.74
C ASN A 149 -10.92 6.08 -8.90
N ASN A 150 -11.86 5.63 -9.75
CA ASN A 150 -12.11 4.21 -9.97
C ASN A 150 -11.13 3.56 -10.97
N ILE A 151 -10.56 4.33 -11.91
CA ILE A 151 -9.58 3.81 -12.89
C ILE A 151 -8.37 3.21 -12.18
N ILE A 152 -7.82 3.93 -11.20
CA ILE A 152 -6.63 3.51 -10.43
C ILE A 152 -6.91 2.18 -9.71
N ASN A 153 -8.06 2.08 -9.04
CA ASN A 153 -8.46 0.89 -8.30
C ASN A 153 -8.68 -0.31 -9.22
N THR A 154 -9.32 -0.11 -10.37
CA THR A 154 -9.59 -1.20 -11.32
C THR A 154 -8.31 -1.70 -11.97
N TYR A 155 -7.35 -0.81 -12.27
CA TYR A 155 -6.03 -1.17 -12.79
C TYR A 155 -5.24 -2.04 -11.80
N SER A 156 -5.10 -1.59 -10.54
CA SER A 156 -4.38 -2.33 -9.50
C SER A 156 -5.05 -3.66 -9.12
N SER A 157 -6.38 -3.72 -9.19
CA SER A 157 -7.11 -4.97 -8.98
C SER A 157 -6.80 -6.00 -10.07
N ALA A 158 -6.72 -5.58 -11.33
CA ALA A 158 -6.36 -6.47 -12.44
C ALA A 158 -4.92 -6.99 -12.33
N LEU A 159 -3.98 -6.14 -11.91
CA LEU A 159 -2.60 -6.56 -11.62
C LEU A 159 -2.56 -7.60 -10.50
N SER A 160 -3.31 -7.36 -9.42
CA SER A 160 -3.40 -8.27 -8.27
C SER A 160 -3.88 -9.67 -8.68
N VAL A 161 -4.89 -9.75 -9.57
CA VAL A 161 -5.37 -11.04 -10.12
C VAL A 161 -4.30 -11.74 -10.95
N GLN A 162 -3.52 -10.99 -11.72
CA GLN A 162 -2.42 -11.54 -12.53
C GLN A 162 -1.26 -12.06 -11.66
N LEU A 163 -1.06 -11.50 -10.46
CA LEU A 163 -0.04 -11.93 -9.50
C LEU A 163 -0.45 -13.19 -8.70
N LEU A 164 -1.75 -13.49 -8.60
CA LEU A 164 -2.23 -14.61 -7.78
C LEU A 164 -2.02 -15.99 -8.41
N ASP A 165 -2.06 -16.09 -9.74
CA ASP A 165 -2.01 -17.39 -10.43
C ASP A 165 -1.31 -17.29 -11.79
N ASP A 166 -0.39 -18.23 -12.04
CA ASP A 166 0.33 -18.37 -13.31
C ASP A 166 -0.65 -18.61 -14.47
N LEU A 167 -1.80 -19.24 -14.20
CA LEU A 167 -2.85 -19.47 -15.21
C LEU A 167 -3.48 -18.13 -15.66
N ALA A 168 -3.85 -17.28 -14.70
CA ALA A 168 -4.47 -15.99 -15.00
C ALA A 168 -3.52 -15.07 -15.77
N TYR A 169 -2.24 -15.05 -15.40
CA TYR A 169 -1.20 -14.31 -16.12
C TYR A 169 -0.99 -14.82 -17.55
N ARG A 170 -0.96 -16.15 -17.74
CA ARG A 170 -0.59 -16.77 -19.02
C ARG A 170 -1.71 -16.73 -20.07
N TYR A 171 -2.99 -16.79 -19.65
CA TYR A 171 -4.10 -16.97 -20.58
C TYR A 171 -5.07 -15.80 -20.67
N LEU A 172 -5.16 -14.92 -19.66
CA LEU A 172 -6.14 -13.84 -19.65
C LEU A 172 -5.50 -12.48 -19.94
N PRO A 173 -5.88 -11.80 -21.04
CA PRO A 173 -5.38 -10.46 -21.32
C PRO A 173 -5.94 -9.47 -20.29
N ARG A 174 -5.11 -8.50 -19.88
CA ARG A 174 -5.43 -7.56 -18.79
C ARG A 174 -6.75 -6.81 -18.99
N TRP A 175 -7.04 -6.37 -20.21
CA TRP A 175 -8.28 -5.63 -20.52
C TRP A 175 -9.54 -6.45 -20.23
N PHE A 176 -9.48 -7.78 -20.38
CA PHE A 176 -10.61 -8.67 -20.12
C PHE A 176 -10.86 -8.82 -18.61
N ILE A 177 -9.79 -8.95 -17.82
CA ILE A 177 -9.88 -8.99 -16.35
C ILE A 177 -10.48 -7.68 -15.81
N VAL A 178 -10.06 -6.54 -16.36
CA VAL A 178 -10.61 -5.21 -16.02
C VAL A 178 -12.12 -5.15 -16.25
N ILE A 179 -12.63 -5.70 -17.36
CA ILE A 179 -14.07 -5.75 -17.65
C ILE A 179 -14.81 -6.61 -16.63
N ILE A 180 -14.24 -7.76 -16.24
CA ILE A 180 -14.84 -8.64 -15.22
C ILE A 180 -14.92 -7.91 -13.87
N ILE A 181 -13.82 -7.30 -13.43
CA ILE A 181 -13.77 -6.54 -12.18
C ILE A 181 -14.79 -5.39 -12.22
N PHE A 182 -14.84 -4.64 -13.33
CA PHE A 182 -15.83 -3.59 -13.51
C PHE A 182 -17.28 -4.11 -13.41
N ALA A 183 -17.59 -5.25 -14.03
CA ALA A 183 -18.92 -5.85 -13.96
C ALA A 183 -19.28 -6.25 -12.51
N ILE A 184 -18.34 -6.84 -11.77
CA ILE A 184 -18.53 -7.18 -10.36
C ILE A 184 -18.76 -5.92 -9.52
N THR A 185 -17.91 -4.90 -9.67
CA THR A 185 -18.06 -3.63 -8.96
C THR A 185 -19.39 -2.96 -9.29
N LEU A 186 -19.83 -2.96 -10.55
CA LEU A 186 -21.12 -2.42 -10.97
C LEU A 186 -22.29 -3.12 -10.29
N VAL A 187 -22.29 -4.46 -10.26
CA VAL A 187 -23.34 -5.24 -9.58
C VAL A 187 -23.36 -4.91 -8.08
N CYS A 188 -22.19 -4.89 -7.44
CA CYS A 188 -22.07 -4.52 -6.02
C CYS A 188 -22.57 -3.08 -5.76
N SER A 189 -22.26 -2.12 -6.63
CA SER A 189 -22.73 -0.74 -6.51
C SER A 189 -24.25 -0.61 -6.70
N LEU A 190 -24.84 -1.38 -7.61
CA LEU A 190 -26.30 -1.38 -7.82
C LEU A 190 -27.05 -1.94 -6.61
N VAL A 191 -26.54 -3.04 -6.03
CA VAL A 191 -27.13 -3.65 -4.83
C VAL A 191 -26.91 -2.77 -3.60
N GLY A 192 -25.73 -2.16 -3.47
CA GLY A 192 -25.38 -1.32 -2.32
C GLY A 192 -25.91 0.11 -2.37
N ARG A 193 -26.59 0.55 -3.44
CA ARG A 193 -26.88 1.97 -3.68
C ARG A 193 -27.62 2.65 -2.54
N ASP A 194 -28.58 1.96 -1.92
CA ASP A 194 -29.49 2.54 -0.91
C ASP A 194 -28.90 2.48 0.51
N HIS A 195 -27.82 1.71 0.71
CA HIS A 195 -27.13 1.55 2.00
C HIS A 195 -25.65 1.94 1.93
N PHE A 196 -25.21 2.56 0.84
CA PHE A 196 -23.80 2.77 0.51
C PHE A 196 -23.05 3.54 1.62
N SER A 197 -23.63 4.62 2.13
CA SER A 197 -22.99 5.45 3.17
C SER A 197 -22.76 4.66 4.46
N SER A 198 -23.76 3.89 4.91
CA SER A 198 -23.65 3.07 6.12
C SER A 198 -22.61 1.96 5.95
N ILE A 199 -22.63 1.27 4.81
CA ILE A 199 -21.63 0.25 4.47
C ILE A 199 -20.24 0.88 4.49
N LEU A 200 -20.04 1.99 3.78
CA LEU A 200 -18.74 2.65 3.67
C LEU A 200 -18.21 3.07 5.04
N SER A 201 -19.01 3.74 5.87
CA SER A 201 -18.56 4.19 7.19
C SER A 201 -18.22 3.04 8.16
N ASN A 202 -18.88 1.89 8.02
CA ASN A 202 -18.63 0.73 8.89
C ASN A 202 -17.44 -0.13 8.43
N PHE A 203 -17.17 -0.19 7.13
CA PHE A 203 -16.08 -0.99 6.57
C PHE A 203 -14.75 -0.23 6.46
N LEU A 204 -14.79 1.09 6.31
CA LEU A 204 -13.57 1.89 6.09
C LEU A 204 -12.55 1.76 7.24
N PRO A 205 -12.95 1.81 8.53
CA PRO A 205 -12.02 1.54 9.63
C PRO A 205 -11.43 0.14 9.59
N MET A 206 -12.22 -0.86 9.22
CA MET A 206 -11.76 -2.26 9.16
C MET A 206 -10.64 -2.43 8.15
N LEU A 207 -10.75 -1.78 6.98
CA LEU A 207 -9.68 -1.76 5.99
C LEU A 207 -8.43 -1.07 6.52
N GLY A 208 -8.60 0.00 7.30
CA GLY A 208 -7.51 0.68 8.00
C GLY A 208 -6.72 -0.28 8.88
N TYR A 209 -7.39 -1.06 9.75
CA TYR A 209 -6.72 -2.02 10.63
C TYR A 209 -5.86 -3.01 9.84
N TRP A 210 -6.43 -3.54 8.76
CA TRP A 210 -5.81 -4.56 7.92
C TRP A 210 -4.54 -4.04 7.25
N VAL A 211 -4.62 -2.85 6.66
CA VAL A 211 -3.47 -2.23 5.99
C VAL A 211 -2.40 -1.80 6.99
N THR A 212 -2.79 -1.34 8.19
CA THR A 212 -1.82 -1.02 9.26
C THR A 212 -0.97 -2.23 9.65
N ILE A 213 -1.56 -3.42 9.72
CA ILE A 213 -0.82 -4.65 10.01
C ILE A 213 0.23 -4.86 8.91
N TYR A 214 -0.13 -4.83 7.63
CA TYR A 214 0.86 -4.96 6.56
C TYR A 214 1.93 -3.88 6.59
N PHE A 215 1.54 -2.63 6.88
CA PHE A 215 2.47 -1.52 7.00
C PHE A 215 3.52 -1.79 8.08
N ILE A 216 3.11 -2.24 9.28
CA ILE A 216 4.08 -2.49 10.36
C ILE A 216 5.00 -3.67 10.04
N LEU A 217 4.45 -4.75 9.46
CA LEU A 217 5.25 -5.91 9.04
C LEU A 217 6.31 -5.52 8.00
N LEU A 218 5.91 -4.75 6.97
CA LEU A 218 6.83 -4.28 5.94
C LEU A 218 7.83 -3.27 6.49
N LEU A 219 7.41 -2.37 7.39
CA LEU A 219 8.32 -1.42 8.03
C LEU A 219 9.39 -2.15 8.83
N GLU A 220 9.01 -3.12 9.65
CA GLU A 220 9.94 -3.90 10.46
C GLU A 220 10.84 -4.80 9.62
N GLU A 221 10.31 -5.43 8.57
CA GLU A 221 11.12 -6.20 7.63
C GLU A 221 12.23 -5.33 7.00
N ASN A 222 11.86 -4.13 6.53
CA ASN A 222 12.81 -3.23 5.88
C ASN A 222 13.81 -2.60 6.87
N VAL A 223 13.34 -2.14 8.04
CA VAL A 223 14.15 -1.38 9.00
C VAL A 223 14.97 -2.30 9.91
N ILE A 224 14.38 -3.40 10.40
CA ILE A 224 15.02 -4.30 11.37
C ILE A 224 15.79 -5.40 10.65
N PHE A 225 15.15 -6.14 9.75
CA PHE A 225 15.77 -7.35 9.17
C PHE A 225 16.66 -7.05 7.97
N ARG A 226 16.21 -6.17 7.06
CA ARG A 226 16.90 -5.91 5.78
C ARG A 226 17.86 -4.72 5.79
N SER A 227 17.83 -3.85 6.80
CA SER A 227 18.74 -2.69 6.92
C SER A 227 19.82 -2.87 8.00
N THR A 228 19.68 -3.85 8.90
CA THR A 228 20.65 -4.08 10.00
C THR A 228 21.55 -5.29 9.76
N ARG A 229 22.39 -5.61 10.76
CA ARG A 229 23.25 -6.80 10.76
C ARG A 229 22.47 -8.13 10.63
N LEU A 230 21.15 -8.11 10.83
CA LEU A 230 20.28 -9.29 10.67
C LEU A 230 20.13 -9.75 9.21
N VAL A 231 20.54 -8.93 8.23
CA VAL A 231 20.62 -9.31 6.81
C VAL A 231 21.43 -10.61 6.60
N LYS A 232 22.40 -10.89 7.48
CA LYS A 232 23.21 -12.13 7.45
C LYS A 232 22.39 -13.41 7.58
N LEU A 233 21.17 -13.33 8.09
CA LEU A 233 20.32 -14.49 8.29
C LEU A 233 19.69 -14.99 6.97
N PHE A 234 19.63 -14.14 5.93
CA PHE A 234 19.16 -14.47 4.57
C PHE A 234 20.20 -15.26 3.78
N ARG A 235 20.55 -16.44 4.28
CA ARG A 235 21.69 -17.24 3.82
C ARG A 235 21.49 -17.77 2.40
N LYS A 236 20.25 -18.11 2.02
CA LYS A 236 19.94 -18.59 0.67
C LYS A 236 19.73 -17.45 -0.31
N GLU A 237 19.02 -16.40 0.08
CA GLU A 237 18.75 -15.24 -0.80
C GLU A 237 20.02 -14.48 -1.18
N LEU A 238 20.94 -14.28 -0.24
CA LEU A 238 22.08 -13.38 -0.43
C LEU A 238 23.44 -14.07 -0.49
N TYR A 239 23.60 -15.26 0.09
CA TYR A 239 24.93 -15.88 0.27
C TYR A 239 25.11 -17.20 -0.49
N GLU A 240 24.09 -17.64 -1.26
CA GLU A 240 24.14 -18.79 -2.18
C GLU A 240 24.85 -20.02 -1.60
N GLU A 241 24.67 -20.26 -0.30
CA GLU A 241 25.47 -21.26 0.42
C GLU A 241 25.20 -22.69 -0.08
N LEU A 242 24.08 -22.94 -0.76
CA LEU A 242 23.77 -24.24 -1.34
C LEU A 242 24.59 -24.57 -2.60
N TYR A 243 25.18 -23.57 -3.27
CA TYR A 243 26.08 -23.80 -4.42
C TYR A 243 27.51 -24.06 -3.93
N LEU A 244 27.98 -23.28 -2.93
CA LEU A 244 29.30 -23.46 -2.33
C LEU A 244 29.41 -24.72 -1.47
N SER A 245 28.36 -25.08 -0.71
CA SER A 245 28.36 -26.36 0.02
C SER A 245 28.24 -27.57 -0.91
N ARG A 246 27.59 -27.45 -2.08
CA ARG A 246 27.61 -28.51 -3.11
C ARG A 246 28.94 -28.61 -3.84
N LEU A 247 29.64 -27.49 -4.06
CA LEU A 247 31.01 -27.48 -4.58
C LEU A 247 32.00 -28.08 -3.57
N GLN A 248 31.85 -27.78 -2.27
CA GLN A 248 32.68 -28.36 -1.20
C GLN A 248 32.38 -29.83 -0.93
N MET A 249 31.14 -30.30 -1.13
CA MET A 249 30.83 -31.74 -1.14
C MET A 249 31.13 -32.42 -2.50
N GLY A 250 31.58 -31.66 -3.49
CA GLY A 250 31.89 -32.13 -4.84
C GLY A 250 33.36 -32.48 -5.08
N GLU A 251 34.23 -32.35 -4.07
CA GLU A 251 35.63 -32.81 -4.18
C GLU A 251 35.82 -34.32 -3.98
N ASP A 252 34.74 -35.09 -3.76
CA ASP A 252 34.84 -36.55 -3.50
C ASP A 252 34.05 -37.47 -4.46
N TYR A 253 33.50 -36.98 -5.58
CA TYR A 253 32.93 -37.89 -6.59
C TYR A 253 33.15 -37.38 -8.02
N THR A 254 34.22 -37.86 -8.64
CA THR A 254 34.36 -37.86 -10.09
C THR A 254 33.93 -39.21 -10.65
N THR A 255 32.80 -39.25 -11.36
CA THR A 255 32.71 -40.01 -12.63
C THR A 255 31.51 -39.52 -13.46
N SER A 256 31.87 -38.76 -14.52
CA SER A 256 31.26 -38.74 -15.86
C SER A 256 29.73 -38.82 -16.00
N ASN A 257 29.09 -37.69 -16.37
CA ASN A 257 28.35 -37.55 -17.65
C ASN A 257 27.53 -36.25 -17.82
N ASP A 258 27.52 -35.31 -16.88
CA ASP A 258 26.65 -34.12 -17.00
C ASP A 258 27.34 -32.83 -17.48
N SER A 259 28.56 -32.92 -18.04
CA SER A 259 29.26 -31.75 -18.60
C SER A 259 28.68 -31.26 -19.93
N GLU A 260 27.93 -32.08 -20.67
CA GLU A 260 27.38 -31.70 -21.98
C GLU A 260 26.11 -30.83 -21.88
N LYS A 261 25.32 -30.92 -20.80
CA LYS A 261 24.09 -30.13 -20.66
C LYS A 261 24.31 -28.70 -20.18
N ALA A 262 25.49 -28.40 -19.64
CA ALA A 262 25.84 -27.07 -19.14
C ALA A 262 26.42 -26.15 -20.23
N GLU A 263 26.94 -26.72 -21.34
CA GLU A 263 27.49 -25.93 -22.45
C GLU A 263 26.42 -25.50 -23.47
N GLU A 264 25.30 -26.22 -23.59
CA GLU A 264 24.24 -25.89 -24.55
C GLU A 264 23.43 -24.64 -24.15
N PHE A 265 23.40 -24.28 -22.86
CA PHE A 265 22.67 -23.08 -22.39
C PHE A 265 23.47 -21.77 -22.52
N ARG A 266 24.71 -21.82 -23.02
CA ARG A 266 25.64 -20.67 -23.09
C ARG A 266 25.80 -20.03 -24.47
N MET A 267 25.05 -20.46 -25.49
CA MET A 267 25.21 -19.97 -26.87
C MET A 267 23.95 -19.33 -27.47
N VAL A 268 23.35 -18.32 -26.81
CA VAL A 268 22.22 -17.58 -27.44
C VAL A 268 22.34 -16.05 -27.43
N ASN A 269 23.15 -15.40 -26.58
CA ASN A 269 23.12 -13.94 -26.49
C ASN A 269 24.48 -13.27 -26.64
N ASN A 270 25.09 -13.32 -27.84
CA ASN A 270 26.11 -12.33 -28.23
C ASN A 270 26.27 -12.23 -29.75
N THR A 271 25.40 -11.44 -30.39
CA THR A 271 25.68 -10.81 -31.68
C THR A 271 25.13 -9.40 -31.70
N VAL A 272 25.98 -8.41 -31.36
CA VAL A 272 25.88 -7.05 -31.89
C VAL A 272 27.30 -6.55 -32.19
N THR A 273 27.51 -6.31 -33.49
CA THR A 273 28.62 -5.65 -34.18
C THR A 273 29.07 -4.30 -33.58
N SER A 274 30.38 -4.07 -33.50
CA SER A 274 31.03 -2.89 -34.09
C SER A 274 32.56 -3.00 -34.09
N SER A 275 33.10 -2.67 -35.26
CA SER A 275 34.49 -2.63 -35.70
C SER A 275 35.27 -1.38 -35.23
N ASN A 276 36.56 -1.54 -34.89
CA ASN A 276 37.72 -0.83 -35.49
C ASN A 276 38.94 -0.77 -34.54
N GLY A 277 40.13 -1.03 -35.10
CA GLY A 277 41.39 -0.41 -34.66
C GLY A 277 42.50 -1.36 -34.18
N LEU A 278 43.49 -1.61 -35.05
CA LEU A 278 44.74 -2.36 -34.81
C LEU A 278 45.75 -1.62 -33.91
N SER A 279 46.55 -2.36 -33.10
CA SER A 279 48.04 -2.33 -33.14
C SER A 279 48.69 -3.40 -32.25
N LEU A 280 49.91 -3.79 -32.65
CA LEU A 280 50.71 -4.98 -32.32
C LEU A 280 51.64 -4.82 -31.09
N SER A 281 51.83 -5.85 -30.27
CA SER A 281 53.13 -6.45 -29.86
C SER A 281 53.00 -7.46 -28.70
N SER A 282 53.77 -8.54 -28.78
CA SER A 282 53.79 -9.79 -27.98
C SER A 282 54.92 -9.83 -26.93
N PRO A 283 55.18 -10.95 -26.21
CA PRO A 283 54.35 -11.68 -25.25
C PRO A 283 55.05 -11.81 -23.86
N SER A 284 54.29 -11.91 -22.76
CA SER A 284 54.84 -12.45 -21.51
C SER A 284 53.78 -13.18 -20.68
N THR A 285 54.26 -14.16 -19.96
CA THR A 285 53.59 -15.39 -19.53
C THR A 285 52.75 -15.21 -18.26
N SER A 286 51.58 -15.85 -18.27
CA SER A 286 50.92 -16.53 -17.13
C SER A 286 50.68 -15.77 -15.81
N SER A 287 49.47 -15.24 -15.65
CA SER A 287 48.54 -15.58 -14.56
C SER A 287 47.22 -14.83 -14.74
N ALA A 288 46.35 -15.35 -15.63
CA ALA A 288 45.00 -14.84 -15.78
C ALA A 288 44.16 -15.25 -14.57
N SER A 289 44.12 -14.39 -13.56
CA SER A 289 43.05 -14.36 -12.57
C SER A 289 41.74 -14.13 -13.33
N SER A 290 40.97 -15.20 -13.55
CA SER A 290 39.63 -15.10 -14.12
C SER A 290 38.75 -14.35 -13.12
N THR A 291 38.53 -13.06 -13.39
CA THR A 291 37.53 -12.22 -12.77
C THR A 291 36.17 -12.88 -12.99
N LEU A 292 35.70 -13.63 -11.99
CA LEU A 292 34.29 -13.90 -11.80
C LEU A 292 33.58 -12.55 -11.72
N VAL A 293 32.89 -12.17 -12.80
CA VAL A 293 31.90 -11.10 -12.77
C VAL A 293 30.77 -11.60 -11.87
N LYS A 294 30.92 -11.32 -10.58
CA LYS A 294 29.90 -11.52 -9.55
C LYS A 294 28.72 -10.60 -9.86
N GLY A 295 27.53 -11.17 -9.95
CA GLY A 295 26.27 -10.44 -9.74
C GLY A 295 26.37 -9.61 -8.47
N ASN A 296 25.75 -8.42 -8.51
CA ASN A 296 25.72 -7.37 -7.50
C ASN A 296 26.32 -7.77 -6.14
N THR A 297 27.52 -7.27 -5.89
CA THR A 297 28.31 -7.51 -4.67
C THR A 297 27.46 -7.36 -3.40
N VAL A 298 27.24 -8.45 -2.68
CA VAL A 298 26.83 -8.43 -1.27
C VAL A 298 27.80 -7.51 -0.52
N PRO A 299 27.35 -6.42 0.13
CA PRO A 299 28.29 -5.46 0.68
C PRO A 299 29.00 -6.00 1.91
N PRO A 300 30.26 -5.56 2.14
CA PRO A 300 30.97 -5.87 3.36
C PRO A 300 30.26 -5.19 4.53
N PHE A 301 29.65 -6.00 5.39
CA PHE A 301 29.24 -5.68 6.76
C PHE A 301 28.94 -4.20 7.05
N SER A 302 27.79 -3.71 6.58
CA SER A 302 27.35 -2.35 6.94
C SER A 302 27.07 -2.27 8.45
N THR A 303 27.81 -1.41 9.14
CA THR A 303 27.58 -1.00 10.53
C THR A 303 26.67 0.22 10.65
N VAL A 304 26.09 0.67 9.54
CA VAL A 304 25.24 1.87 9.46
C VAL A 304 23.89 1.49 8.87
N SER A 305 22.81 2.12 9.33
CA SER A 305 21.46 1.98 8.76
C SER A 305 21.51 2.35 7.26
N SER A 306 21.60 1.35 6.39
CA SER A 306 21.81 1.54 4.94
C SER A 306 20.81 0.68 4.19
N VAL A 307 20.10 1.30 3.25
CA VAL A 307 19.24 0.77 2.18
C VAL A 307 18.87 -0.72 2.30
N PRO A 308 17.57 -1.07 2.46
CA PRO A 308 17.13 -2.46 2.52
C PRO A 308 17.68 -3.31 1.36
N TYR A 309 18.30 -4.45 1.68
CA TYR A 309 18.87 -5.34 0.67
C TYR A 309 17.83 -6.32 0.13
N TYR A 310 17.70 -6.38 -1.19
CA TYR A 310 16.84 -7.30 -1.92
C TYR A 310 17.61 -7.93 -3.08
N ASN A 311 17.45 -9.24 -3.29
CA ASN A 311 17.95 -9.92 -4.48
C ASN A 311 16.87 -9.92 -5.58
N PHE A 312 16.95 -8.97 -6.50
CA PHE A 312 15.99 -8.86 -7.62
C PHE A 312 16.11 -9.97 -8.66
N GLU A 313 17.22 -10.71 -8.71
CA GLU A 313 17.37 -11.83 -9.66
C GLU A 313 16.61 -13.07 -9.19
N ALA A 314 16.49 -13.25 -7.86
CA ALA A 314 15.79 -14.37 -7.24
C ALA A 314 14.34 -14.05 -6.83
N TRP A 315 13.74 -12.99 -7.40
CA TRP A 315 12.44 -12.46 -6.97
C TRP A 315 11.26 -13.45 -7.08
N ASN A 316 11.37 -14.46 -7.96
CA ASN A 316 10.36 -15.49 -8.17
C ASN A 316 10.83 -16.91 -7.79
N ASP A 317 11.92 -17.04 -7.02
CA ASP A 317 12.42 -18.35 -6.60
C ASP A 317 11.90 -18.74 -5.20
N LYS A 318 10.90 -19.63 -5.18
CA LYS A 318 10.30 -20.18 -3.96
C LYS A 318 11.30 -20.96 -3.07
N TYR A 319 12.38 -21.49 -3.64
CA TYR A 319 13.37 -22.26 -2.87
C TYR A 319 14.33 -21.35 -2.11
N VAL A 320 14.51 -20.14 -2.62
CA VAL A 320 15.39 -19.12 -2.06
C VAL A 320 14.63 -18.21 -1.10
N LEU A 321 13.43 -17.76 -1.47
CA LEU A 321 12.62 -16.83 -0.69
C LEU A 321 12.06 -17.43 0.60
N THR A 322 11.89 -16.59 1.62
CA THR A 322 11.28 -16.98 2.89
C THR A 322 9.80 -17.33 2.72
N ASN A 323 9.32 -18.30 3.49
CA ASN A 323 7.96 -18.84 3.36
C ASN A 323 6.86 -17.89 3.91
N GLY A 324 7.24 -16.88 4.70
CA GLY A 324 6.31 -15.86 5.23
C GLY A 324 5.45 -16.36 6.41
N ILE A 325 5.83 -17.46 7.08
CA ILE A 325 5.08 -18.04 8.20
C ILE A 325 5.08 -17.07 9.38
N ALA A 326 6.20 -16.39 9.64
CA ALA A 326 6.28 -15.36 10.67
C ALA A 326 5.34 -14.18 10.38
N ALA A 327 5.25 -13.77 9.11
CA ALA A 327 4.35 -12.71 8.69
C ALA A 327 2.88 -13.12 8.87
N VAL A 328 2.50 -14.36 8.52
CA VAL A 328 1.14 -14.88 8.74
C VAL A 328 0.80 -14.95 10.24
N PHE A 329 1.72 -15.44 11.07
CA PHE A 329 1.52 -15.49 12.52
C PHE A 329 1.32 -14.09 13.12
N ALA A 330 2.22 -13.16 12.82
CA ALA A 330 2.13 -11.79 13.31
C ALA A 330 0.89 -11.06 12.75
N PHE A 331 0.49 -11.38 11.52
CA PHE A 331 -0.74 -10.91 10.92
C PHE A 331 -1.97 -11.38 11.74
N CYS A 332 -2.04 -12.67 12.09
CA CYS A 332 -3.10 -13.18 12.96
C CYS A 332 -3.10 -12.52 14.35
N CYS A 333 -1.94 -12.27 14.93
CA CYS A 333 -1.82 -11.51 16.19
C CYS A 333 -2.34 -10.07 16.04
N GLY A 334 -2.01 -9.39 14.93
CA GLY A 334 -2.53 -8.08 14.60
C GLY A 334 -4.06 -8.07 14.45
N VAL A 335 -4.63 -9.07 13.77
CA VAL A 335 -6.09 -9.23 13.65
C VAL A 335 -6.73 -9.42 15.04
N ALA A 336 -6.12 -10.23 15.92
CA ALA A 336 -6.61 -10.36 17.30
C ALA A 336 -6.59 -9.01 18.04
N GLY A 337 -5.52 -8.22 17.88
CA GLY A 337 -5.43 -6.85 18.42
C GLY A 337 -6.53 -5.93 17.88
N ALA A 338 -6.78 -5.97 16.57
CA ALA A 338 -7.85 -5.21 15.93
C ALA A 338 -9.23 -5.60 16.49
N VAL A 339 -9.52 -6.90 16.59
CA VAL A 339 -10.79 -7.42 17.13
C VAL A 339 -11.00 -6.95 18.56
N VAL A 340 -9.98 -7.03 19.42
CA VAL A 340 -10.13 -6.63 20.81
C VAL A 340 -10.36 -5.11 20.96
N GLY A 341 -9.84 -4.32 20.03
CA GLY A 341 -9.86 -2.85 20.04
C GLY A 341 -10.94 -2.16 19.20
N MET A 342 -11.60 -2.86 18.28
CA MET A 342 -12.49 -2.21 17.31
C MET A 342 -13.81 -1.75 17.95
N ASN A 343 -14.33 -0.62 17.47
CA ASN A 343 -15.67 -0.14 17.77
C ASN A 343 -16.43 0.06 16.45
N GLN A 344 -17.04 -1.01 15.95
CA GLN A 344 -17.78 -1.01 14.68
C GLN A 344 -19.22 -1.46 14.89
N VAL A 345 -20.11 -1.10 13.97
CA VAL A 345 -21.54 -1.47 14.04
C VAL A 345 -21.75 -2.98 14.15
N TYR A 346 -20.89 -3.78 13.52
CA TYR A 346 -20.98 -5.24 13.54
C TYR A 346 -20.42 -5.87 14.82
N TYR A 347 -19.45 -5.22 15.46
CA TYR A 347 -18.75 -5.76 16.62
C TYR A 347 -18.04 -4.67 17.42
N VAL A 348 -18.19 -4.75 18.74
CA VAL A 348 -17.49 -3.88 19.69
C VAL A 348 -16.60 -4.73 20.58
N GLY A 349 -15.29 -4.51 20.48
CA GLY A 349 -14.28 -5.22 21.24
C GLY A 349 -14.33 -4.90 22.74
N PRO A 350 -13.87 -5.83 23.60
CA PRO A 350 -13.92 -5.64 25.05
C PRO A 350 -13.07 -4.47 25.52
N ILE A 351 -11.95 -4.13 24.87
CA ILE A 351 -11.15 -2.95 25.25
C ILE A 351 -11.83 -1.65 24.80
N ALA A 352 -12.46 -1.63 23.62
CA ALA A 352 -13.24 -0.48 23.16
C ALA A 352 -14.35 -0.11 24.14
N LYS A 353 -15.03 -1.11 24.72
CA LYS A 353 -16.14 -0.93 25.68
C LYS A 353 -15.77 -0.21 26.97
N ILE A 354 -14.48 -0.20 27.33
CA ILE A 354 -14.01 0.40 28.57
C ILE A 354 -13.94 1.93 28.44
N VAL A 355 -13.89 2.47 27.21
CA VAL A 355 -13.62 3.89 26.96
C VAL A 355 -14.91 4.70 26.76
N GLY A 356 -15.46 5.21 27.86
CA GLY A 356 -16.61 6.12 27.82
C GLY A 356 -17.92 5.45 27.37
N GLU A 357 -18.99 6.23 27.28
CA GLU A 357 -20.35 5.74 26.99
C GLU A 357 -20.52 5.31 25.53
N TYR A 358 -19.88 6.03 24.60
CA TYR A 358 -19.94 5.73 23.16
C TYR A 358 -18.83 4.78 22.68
N HIS A 359 -17.99 4.29 23.60
CA HIS A 359 -16.81 3.48 23.31
C HIS A 359 -15.77 4.23 22.44
N ALA A 360 -14.60 3.63 22.23
CA ALA A 360 -13.57 4.19 21.36
C ALA A 360 -13.05 3.16 20.38
N ASP A 361 -12.89 3.55 19.12
CA ASP A 361 -12.23 2.71 18.13
C ASP A 361 -10.70 2.76 18.28
N LEU A 362 -10.17 1.71 18.91
CA LEU A 362 -8.75 1.50 19.16
C LEU A 362 -8.14 0.44 18.24
N GLY A 363 -8.89 -0.03 17.24
CA GLY A 363 -8.50 -1.17 16.40
C GLY A 363 -7.15 -0.97 15.71
N VAL A 364 -6.91 0.20 15.10
CA VAL A 364 -5.64 0.51 14.41
C VAL A 364 -4.44 0.41 15.35
N PHE A 365 -4.53 1.01 16.53
CA PHE A 365 -3.41 1.08 17.48
C PHE A 365 -3.08 -0.29 18.08
N LEU A 366 -4.10 -1.06 18.42
CA LEU A 366 -3.91 -2.41 18.96
C LEU A 366 -3.46 -3.39 17.88
N ALA A 367 -3.95 -3.27 16.66
CA ALA A 367 -3.46 -4.05 15.52
C ALA A 367 -1.97 -3.81 15.27
N MET A 368 -1.56 -2.53 15.23
CA MET A 368 -0.16 -2.13 15.09
C MET A 368 0.70 -2.67 16.24
N GLY A 369 0.25 -2.50 17.49
CA GLY A 369 1.01 -2.93 18.67
C GLY A 369 1.19 -4.45 18.74
N PHE A 370 0.14 -5.22 18.45
CA PHE A 370 0.20 -6.68 18.48
C PHE A 370 1.06 -7.24 17.35
N ALA A 371 0.89 -6.73 16.12
CA ALA A 371 1.69 -7.15 14.98
C ALA A 371 3.17 -6.76 15.17
N GLY A 372 3.45 -5.52 15.60
CA GLY A 372 4.83 -5.06 15.78
C GLY A 372 5.56 -5.69 16.97
N LEU A 373 4.84 -6.16 18.00
CA LEU A 373 5.46 -6.93 19.07
C LEU A 373 5.71 -8.40 18.69
N SER A 374 4.82 -8.99 17.89
CA SER A 374 4.87 -10.42 17.54
C SER A 374 5.77 -10.72 16.34
N TYR A 375 5.91 -9.79 15.39
CA TYR A 375 6.68 -10.03 14.16
C TYR A 375 8.19 -10.15 14.39
N PRO A 376 8.88 -9.26 15.12
CA PRO A 376 10.33 -9.36 15.29
C PRO A 376 10.80 -10.70 15.90
N PRO A 377 10.22 -11.22 17.00
CA PRO A 377 10.64 -12.52 17.53
C PRO A 377 10.28 -13.67 16.57
N ALA A 378 9.09 -13.66 15.97
CA ALA A 378 8.66 -14.72 15.05
C ALA A 378 9.56 -14.78 13.79
N ARG A 379 9.87 -13.61 13.22
CA ARG A 379 10.71 -13.48 12.03
C ARG A 379 12.15 -13.88 12.31
N TYR A 380 12.69 -13.51 13.47
CA TYR A 380 14.03 -13.94 13.88
C TYR A 380 14.13 -15.48 13.99
N ILE A 381 13.13 -16.13 14.58
CA ILE A 381 13.06 -17.60 14.68
C ILE A 381 12.93 -18.25 13.30
N GLU A 382 12.08 -17.72 12.42
CA GLU A 382 11.89 -18.22 11.05
C GLU A 382 13.21 -18.20 10.27
N LEU A 383 13.94 -17.08 10.32
CA LEU A 383 15.21 -16.92 9.63
C LEU A 383 16.29 -17.85 10.21
N LEU A 384 16.32 -18.06 11.54
CA LEU A 384 17.25 -19.01 12.16
C LEU A 384 16.98 -20.46 11.76
N TYR A 385 15.71 -20.85 11.70
CA TYR A 385 15.30 -22.23 11.43
C TYR A 385 15.41 -22.60 9.95
N PHE A 386 14.87 -21.77 9.06
CA PHE A 386 14.85 -22.06 7.62
C PHE A 386 16.10 -21.58 6.89
N LYS A 387 16.82 -20.60 7.45
CA LYS A 387 18.01 -19.95 6.87
C LYS A 387 17.78 -19.47 5.43
N LYS A 388 16.53 -19.18 5.07
CA LYS A 388 16.14 -18.67 3.76
C LYS A 388 16.28 -17.15 3.77
#